data_AF-A0A920KVA7-F1
#
_entry.id   AF-A0A920KVA7-F1
#
_cell.length_a   1.000
_cell.length_b   1.000
_cell.length_c   1.000
_cell.angle_alpha   90.00
_cell.angle_beta   90.00
_cell.angle_gamma   90.00
#
_symmetry.space_group_name_H-M   'P 1'
#
loop_
_entity.id
_entity.type
_entity.pdbx_description
1 polymer ?
#
loop_
_entity_poly.entity_id
_entity_poly.type
_entity_poly.pdbx_seq_one_letter_code
_entity_poly.pdbx_strand_id
1 'polypeptide(L)'
;MRFYEVAPHIIKHDEYYQSIGFMVHQPSYDKLPSDLKSAVDKAYADAGKYSFTVMGAAADESLARMKSKGVTFGSVDRSPFVKIMADFYAQKQQAGELPEGFLAAVEATK
;
A
#
# COMPACT_ATOMS: atom_id res chain seq x y z
N MET A 1 16.54 6.40 -2.54
CA MET A 1 17.37 7.21 -1.62
C MET A 1 18.29 6.28 -0.82
N ARG A 2 19.47 6.73 -0.39
CA ARG A 2 20.50 5.89 0.26
C ARG A 2 20.50 6.02 1.80
N PHE A 3 19.33 6.06 2.42
CA PHE A 3 19.21 6.27 3.88
C PHE A 3 19.97 5.24 4.72
N TYR A 4 20.22 4.06 4.17
CA TYR A 4 21.06 3.03 4.78
C TYR A 4 22.49 3.48 5.11
N GLU A 5 22.99 4.59 4.53
CA GLU A 5 24.32 5.15 4.81
C GLU A 5 24.40 5.82 6.19
N VAL A 6 23.26 6.26 6.74
CA VAL A 6 23.17 6.97 8.04
C VAL A 6 22.20 6.33 9.03
N ALA A 7 21.38 5.37 8.59
CA ALA A 7 20.45 4.60 9.41
C ALA A 7 20.55 3.09 9.09
N PRO A 8 21.55 2.37 9.63
CA PRO A 8 21.85 1.00 9.25
C PRO A 8 21.00 -0.06 9.97
N HIS A 9 20.11 0.34 10.88
CA HIS A 9 19.19 -0.57 11.58
C HIS A 9 17.76 -0.28 11.12
N ILE A 10 17.14 -1.28 10.49
CA ILE A 10 15.80 -1.16 9.92
C ILE A 10 14.90 -2.20 10.58
N ILE A 11 13.77 -1.77 11.13
CA ILE A 11 12.72 -2.67 11.56
C ILE A 11 11.75 -2.88 10.40
N LYS A 12 11.51 -4.14 10.03
CA LYS A 12 10.44 -4.51 9.11
C LYS A 12 9.11 -4.44 9.86
N HIS A 13 8.58 -3.23 9.98
CA HIS A 13 7.39 -2.96 10.77
C HIS A 13 6.08 -3.25 10.00
N ASP A 14 6.12 -3.23 8.65
CA ASP A 14 4.97 -3.58 7.80
C ASP A 14 3.67 -2.82 8.18
N GLU A 15 3.82 -1.54 8.53
CA GLU A 15 2.78 -0.62 9.03
C GLU A 15 1.84 -0.09 7.94
N TYR A 16 2.34 0.04 6.72
CA TYR A 16 1.59 0.59 5.60
C TYR A 16 1.69 -0.34 4.39
N TYR A 17 0.55 -0.77 3.89
CA TYR A 17 0.49 -1.42 2.58
C TYR A 17 0.78 -0.38 1.49
N GLN A 18 1.87 -0.58 0.75
CA GLN A 18 2.26 0.28 -0.35
C GLN A 18 1.65 -0.25 -1.65
N SER A 19 0.79 0.54 -2.28
CA SER A 19 0.16 0.23 -3.57
C SER A 19 0.14 1.47 -4.45
N ILE A 20 -0.11 1.27 -5.73
CA ILE A 20 -0.22 2.34 -6.73
C ILE A 20 -1.69 2.47 -7.13
N GLY A 21 -2.27 3.63 -6.86
CA GLY A 21 -3.58 3.99 -7.38
C GLY A 21 -3.47 4.46 -8.83
N PHE A 22 -3.92 3.64 -9.78
CA PHE A 22 -4.11 4.09 -11.16
C PHE A 22 -5.41 4.88 -11.24
N MET A 23 -5.36 6.09 -11.78
CA MET A 23 -6.51 7.01 -11.82
C MET A 23 -6.68 7.60 -13.22
N VAL A 24 -7.93 7.74 -13.65
CA VAL A 24 -8.31 8.43 -14.90
C VAL A 24 -9.00 9.76 -14.60
N HIS A 25 -8.93 10.69 -15.56
CA HIS A 25 -9.78 11.87 -15.55
C HIS A 25 -11.23 11.48 -15.90
N GLN A 26 -12.12 11.53 -14.90
CA GLN A 26 -13.50 11.04 -15.00
C GLN A 26 -14.26 11.59 -16.24
N PRO A 27 -14.29 12.91 -16.52
CA PRO A 27 -14.99 13.42 -17.71
C PRO A 27 -14.44 12.92 -19.04
N SER A 28 -13.16 12.55 -19.12
CA SER A 28 -12.58 11.99 -20.34
C SER A 28 -12.97 10.52 -20.49
N TYR A 29 -12.91 9.77 -19.39
CA TYR A 29 -13.31 8.37 -19.36
C TYR A 29 -14.79 8.21 -19.71
N ASP A 30 -15.66 9.05 -19.18
CA ASP A 30 -17.11 8.96 -19.40
C ASP A 30 -17.51 9.14 -20.87
N LYS A 31 -16.75 9.93 -21.62
CA LYS A 31 -16.95 10.20 -23.05
C LYS A 31 -16.48 9.06 -23.96
N LEU A 32 -15.77 8.07 -23.42
CA LEU A 32 -15.30 6.93 -24.21
C LEU A 32 -16.48 6.04 -24.64
N PRO A 33 -16.49 5.56 -25.90
CA PRO A 33 -17.29 4.42 -26.32
C PRO A 33 -17.08 3.19 -25.43
N SER A 34 -18.07 2.29 -25.38
CA SER A 34 -18.08 1.14 -24.44
C SER A 34 -16.91 0.16 -24.65
N ASP A 35 -16.50 -0.04 -25.90
CA ASP A 35 -15.35 -0.87 -26.27
C ASP A 35 -14.04 -0.26 -25.76
N LEU A 36 -13.87 1.06 -25.88
CA LEU A 36 -12.71 1.77 -25.36
C LEU A 36 -12.70 1.81 -23.82
N LYS A 37 -13.86 1.97 -23.16
CA LYS A 37 -13.95 1.83 -21.69
C LYS A 37 -13.48 0.44 -21.24
N SER A 38 -13.99 -0.61 -21.89
CA SER A 38 -13.60 -1.99 -21.60
C SER A 38 -12.11 -2.24 -21.82
N ALA A 39 -11.53 -1.65 -22.88
CA ALA A 39 -10.10 -1.73 -23.14
C ALA A 39 -9.27 -1.02 -22.05
N VAL A 40 -9.70 0.14 -21.57
CA VAL A 40 -9.07 0.86 -20.46
C VAL A 40 -9.17 0.05 -19.17
N ASP A 41 -10.35 -0.48 -18.84
CA ASP A 41 -10.56 -1.28 -17.62
C ASP A 41 -9.69 -2.53 -17.61
N LYS A 42 -9.59 -3.21 -18.76
CA LYS A 42 -8.68 -4.35 -18.95
C LYS A 42 -7.22 -3.93 -18.74
N ALA A 43 -6.79 -2.84 -19.37
CA ALA A 43 -5.42 -2.35 -19.23
C ALA A 43 -5.10 -2.01 -17.76
N TYR A 44 -6.06 -1.45 -17.03
CA TYR A 44 -5.94 -1.15 -15.60
C TYR A 44 -5.79 -2.40 -14.75
N ALA A 45 -6.62 -3.41 -14.99
CA ALA A 45 -6.52 -4.70 -14.30
C ALA A 45 -5.17 -5.39 -14.57
N ASP A 46 -4.74 -5.42 -15.84
CA ASP A 46 -3.49 -6.04 -16.26
C ASP A 46 -2.28 -5.28 -15.68
N ALA A 47 -2.29 -3.94 -15.71
CA ALA A 47 -1.25 -3.10 -15.13
C ALA A 47 -1.20 -3.22 -13.60
N GLY A 48 -2.36 -3.25 -12.94
CA GLY A 48 -2.47 -3.48 -11.50
C GLY A 48 -1.89 -4.82 -11.08
N LYS A 49 -2.12 -5.89 -11.85
CA LYS A 49 -1.50 -7.19 -11.60
C LYS A 49 0.02 -7.15 -11.81
N TYR A 50 0.47 -6.53 -12.89
CA TYR A 50 1.89 -6.47 -13.23
C TYR A 50 2.70 -5.59 -12.28
N SER A 51 2.09 -4.52 -11.73
CA SER A 51 2.76 -3.62 -10.79
C SER A 51 3.25 -4.36 -9.55
N PHE A 52 2.52 -5.36 -9.04
CA PHE A 52 2.96 -6.21 -7.94
C PHE A 52 4.26 -6.96 -8.24
N THR A 53 4.40 -7.48 -9.46
CA THR A 53 5.64 -8.15 -9.89
C THR A 53 6.81 -7.17 -9.89
N VAL A 54 6.63 -6.00 -10.50
CA VAL A 54 7.69 -4.99 -10.61
C VAL A 54 8.08 -4.44 -9.23
N MET A 55 7.10 -4.10 -8.39
CA MET A 55 7.34 -3.56 -7.04
C MET A 55 8.00 -4.60 -6.13
N GLY A 56 7.55 -5.86 -6.20
CA GLY A 56 8.15 -6.96 -5.44
C GLY A 56 9.62 -7.16 -5.82
N ALA A 57 9.92 -7.26 -7.12
CA ALA A 57 11.29 -7.42 -7.61
C ALA A 57 12.20 -6.25 -7.17
N ALA A 58 11.72 -5.00 -7.32
CA ALA A 58 12.48 -3.82 -6.90
C ALA A 58 12.71 -3.78 -5.38
N ALA A 59 11.74 -4.24 -4.57
CA ALA A 59 11.89 -4.34 -3.12
C ALA A 59 12.94 -5.39 -2.75
N ASP A 60 12.90 -6.57 -3.37
CA ASP A 60 13.87 -7.65 -3.14
C ASP A 60 15.29 -7.24 -3.50
N GLU A 61 15.49 -6.60 -4.65
CA GLU A 61 16.78 -6.04 -5.06
C GLU A 61 17.28 -4.99 -4.07
N SER A 62 16.38 -4.14 -3.57
CA SER A 62 16.71 -3.10 -2.58
C SER A 62 17.14 -3.72 -1.26
N LEU A 63 16.43 -4.74 -0.78
CA LEU A 63 16.77 -5.47 0.43
C LEU A 63 18.12 -6.18 0.30
N ALA A 64 18.38 -6.85 -0.82
CA ALA A 64 19.65 -7.52 -1.09
C ALA A 64 20.83 -6.52 -1.09
N ARG A 65 20.67 -5.39 -1.78
CA ARG A 65 21.67 -4.31 -1.81
C ARG A 65 21.90 -3.68 -0.44
N MET A 66 20.87 -3.51 0.38
CA MET A 66 21.02 -2.98 1.73
C MET A 66 21.77 -3.95 2.64
N LYS A 67 21.42 -5.25 2.59
CA LYS A 67 22.14 -6.30 3.34
C LYS A 67 23.62 -6.36 2.94
N SER A 68 23.93 -6.29 1.64
CA SER A 68 25.32 -6.30 1.17
C SER A 68 26.14 -5.06 1.61
N LYS A 69 25.46 -4.01 2.08
CA LYS A 69 26.07 -2.78 2.61
C LYS A 69 26.07 -2.72 4.14
N GLY A 70 25.76 -3.83 4.82
CA GLY A 70 25.83 -3.94 6.28
C GLY A 70 24.57 -3.49 7.02
N VAL A 71 23.44 -3.29 6.34
CA VAL A 71 22.17 -3.00 7.02
C VAL A 71 21.71 -4.22 7.80
N THR A 72 21.34 -3.99 9.05
CA THR A 72 20.73 -4.99 9.93
C THR A 72 19.21 -4.82 9.90
N PHE A 73 18.51 -5.91 9.54
CA PHE A 73 17.05 -5.96 9.57
C PHE A 73 16.58 -6.67 10.84
N GLY A 74 15.67 -6.04 11.57
CA GLY A 74 14.98 -6.60 12.72
C GLY A 74 13.49 -6.76 12.49
N SER A 75 12.84 -7.56 13.34
CA SER A 75 11.40 -7.69 13.43
C SER A 75 10.94 -7.37 14.85
N VAL A 76 9.70 -6.92 15.00
CA VAL A 76 9.09 -6.62 16.31
C VAL A 76 7.69 -7.25 16.38
N ASP A 77 7.20 -7.48 17.59
CA ASP A 77 5.78 -7.78 17.78
C ASP A 77 4.96 -6.53 17.41
N ARG A 78 4.11 -6.69 16.40
CA ARG A 78 3.27 -5.61 15.85
C ARG A 78 1.94 -5.48 16.57
N SER A 79 1.56 -6.46 17.40
CA SER A 79 0.26 -6.51 18.07
C SER A 79 -0.06 -5.24 18.88
N PRO A 80 0.89 -4.66 19.65
CA PRO A 80 0.64 -3.40 20.37
C PRO A 80 0.34 -2.22 19.43
N PHE A 81 1.05 -2.11 18.31
CA PHE A 81 0.86 -1.04 17.32
C PHE A 81 -0.48 -1.17 16.61
N VAL A 82 -0.84 -2.40 16.21
CA VAL A 82 -2.15 -2.69 15.60
C VAL A 82 -3.28 -2.32 16.56
N LYS A 83 -3.14 -2.65 17.85
CA LYS A 83 -4.14 -2.28 18.87
C LYS A 83 -4.29 -0.76 19.02
N ILE A 84 -3.18 -0.02 19.12
CA ILE A 84 -3.21 1.45 19.24
C ILE A 84 -3.94 2.06 18.04
N MET A 85 -3.64 1.60 16.82
CA MET A 85 -4.29 2.11 15.62
C MET A 85 -5.77 1.72 15.55
N ALA A 86 -6.13 0.50 15.95
CA ALA A 86 -7.53 0.09 16.03
C ALA A 86 -8.34 0.98 16.98
N ASP A 87 -7.79 1.28 18.17
CA ASP A 87 -8.41 2.18 19.14
C ASP A 87 -8.55 3.61 18.59
N PHE A 88 -7.51 4.12 17.91
CA PHE A 88 -7.53 5.43 17.25
C PHE A 88 -8.64 5.53 16.18
N TYR A 89 -8.77 4.52 15.32
CA TYR A 89 -9.81 4.51 14.28
C TYR A 89 -11.22 4.32 14.85
N ALA A 90 -11.37 3.55 15.94
CA ALA A 90 -12.64 3.46 16.67
C ALA A 90 -13.07 4.82 17.25
N GLN A 91 -12.13 5.58 17.83
CA GLN A 91 -12.40 6.94 18.32
C GLN A 91 -12.82 7.88 17.19
N LYS A 92 -12.14 7.83 16.03
CA LYS A 92 -12.54 8.63 14.86
C LYS A 92 -13.94 8.28 14.34
N GLN A 93 -14.31 7.00 14.36
CA GLN A 93 -15.67 6.59 14.02
C GLN A 93 -16.70 7.16 15.00
N GLN A 94 -16.43 7.09 16.30
CA GLN A 94 -17.32 7.65 17.34
C GLN A 94 -17.46 9.17 17.22
N ALA A 95 -16.40 9.86 16.81
CA ALA A 95 -16.38 11.30 16.55
C ALA A 95 -17.07 11.69 15.23
N GLY A 96 -17.50 10.73 14.40
CA GLY A 96 -18.11 11.00 13.09
C GLY A 96 -17.12 11.47 12.02
N GLU A 97 -15.81 11.23 12.22
CA GLU A 97 -14.75 11.65 11.29
C GLU A 97 -14.47 10.64 10.18
N LEU A 98 -15.10 9.46 10.24
CA LEU A 98 -14.97 8.41 9.22
C LEU A 98 -16.28 8.28 8.43
N PRO A 99 -16.19 7.93 7.13
CA PRO A 99 -17.36 7.57 6.35
C PRO A 99 -18.15 6.43 7.01
N GLU A 100 -19.46 6.44 6.84
CA GLU A 100 -20.32 5.35 7.30
C GLU A 100 -19.85 4.00 6.72
N GLY A 101 -19.77 2.98 7.58
CA GLY A 101 -19.34 1.64 7.19
C GLY A 101 -17.83 1.47 6.93
N PHE A 102 -17.01 2.53 7.08
CA PHE A 102 -15.58 2.49 6.76
C PHE A 102 -14.82 1.34 7.46
N LEU A 103 -14.95 1.19 8.77
CA LEU A 103 -14.23 0.13 9.49
C LEU A 103 -14.72 -1.28 9.13
N ALA A 104 -16.01 -1.45 8.85
CA ALA A 104 -16.55 -2.72 8.40
C ALA A 104 -16.02 -3.10 6.99
N ALA A 105 -15.90 -2.12 6.09
CA ALA A 105 -15.32 -2.33 4.77
C ALA A 105 -13.84 -2.73 4.87
N VAL A 106 -13.06 -2.10 5.76
CA VAL A 106 -11.66 -2.48 6.00
C VAL A 106 -11.56 -3.91 6.55
N GLU A 107 -12.38 -4.28 7.54
CA GLU A 107 -12.38 -5.64 8.10
C GLU A 107 -12.67 -6.71 7.05
N ALA A 108 -13.58 -6.43 6.11
CA ALA A 108 -13.94 -7.36 5.03
C ALA A 108 -12.83 -7.61 3.99
N THR A 109 -11.72 -6.86 4.05
CA THR A 109 -10.57 -7.03 3.14
C THR A 109 -9.42 -7.84 3.72
N LYS A 110 -9.53 -8.27 4.97
CA LYS A 110 -8.52 -9.09 5.65
C LYS A 110 -8.48 -10.53 5.14
#